data_AF-A0A1L6PTR1-F1
#
_entry.id   AF-A0A1L6PTR1-F1
#
_cell.length_a   1.000
_cell.length_b   1.000
_cell.length_c   1.000
_cell.angle_alpha   90.00
_cell.angle_beta   90.00
_cell.angle_gamma   90.00
#
_symmetry.space_group_name_H-M   'P 1'
#
loop_
_entity.id
_entity.type
_entity.pdbx_description
1 polymer ?
#
loop_
_entity_poly.entity_id
_entity_poly.type
_entity_poly.pdbx_seq_one_letter_code
_entity_poly.pdbx_strand_id
1 'polypeptide(L)'
;MGILMRLAARVSRLRKGQSKVVLVLCGGYRGPFEGERIRRTVRRGVRIADALDSSPPDVWIYGADCHRLPAIKSGSLEAWIADWSVLAKTPVFGTSKKNGNPLARSAEEYGLFKGGSVASAMKILRTEYESSRVPVLVLFHVESMEGEDSGVARELEKASGKPLFWQFLAQLDEMHPSVLNRLDDVRRERPSITNTHYNNSWDMDTSVGMDTFMQYGMIKPYARWAREPRRRRLG
;
A
#
# COMPACT_ATOMS: atom_id res chain seq x y z
N MET A 1 -13.95 13.01 14.32
CA MET A 1 -13.62 11.59 14.06
C MET A 1 -14.88 10.76 14.27
N GLY A 2 -15.54 10.36 13.19
CA GLY A 2 -16.94 9.90 13.19
C GLY A 2 -17.16 8.50 13.78
N ILE A 3 -18.38 8.28 14.28
CA ILE A 3 -18.88 7.03 14.91
C ILE A 3 -18.57 5.77 14.08
N LEU A 4 -18.54 5.88 12.74
CA LEU A 4 -18.26 4.79 11.81
C LEU A 4 -16.80 4.28 11.85
N MET A 5 -15.79 5.13 12.04
CA MET A 5 -14.40 4.67 12.20
C MET A 5 -14.20 3.90 13.51
N ARG A 6 -14.87 4.33 14.58
CA ARG A 6 -14.89 3.58 15.84
C ARG A 6 -15.56 2.21 15.68
N LEU A 7 -16.56 2.11 14.80
CA LEU A 7 -17.18 0.82 14.43
C LEU A 7 -16.21 -0.06 13.63
N ALA A 8 -15.46 0.50 12.68
CA ALA A 8 -14.43 -0.24 11.94
C ALA A 8 -13.36 -0.83 12.87
N ALA A 9 -12.86 -0.05 13.84
CA ALA A 9 -11.93 -0.51 14.88
C ALA A 9 -12.57 -1.58 15.80
N ARG A 10 -13.82 -1.36 16.23
CA ARG A 10 -14.56 -2.26 17.15
C ARG A 10 -14.94 -3.60 16.49
N VAL A 11 -15.26 -3.59 15.20
CA VAL A 11 -15.49 -4.81 14.41
C VAL A 11 -14.17 -5.51 14.09
N SER A 12 -13.06 -4.78 14.05
CA SER A 12 -11.71 -5.33 13.86
C SER A 12 -11.22 -6.14 15.06
N ARG A 13 -11.71 -5.87 16.29
CA ARG A 13 -11.29 -6.51 17.56
C ARG A 13 -9.76 -6.59 17.77
N LEU A 14 -8.97 -5.88 16.98
CA LEU A 14 -7.52 -5.76 17.12
C LEU A 14 -7.26 -4.76 18.25
N ARG A 15 -6.41 -5.13 19.22
CA ARG A 15 -6.09 -4.21 20.33
C ARG A 15 -5.09 -3.16 19.85
N LYS A 16 -5.09 -2.01 20.51
CA LYS A 16 -4.10 -0.94 20.33
C LYS A 16 -2.66 -1.49 20.27
N GLY A 17 -1.90 -1.05 19.28
CA GLY A 17 -0.49 -1.46 19.10
C GLY A 17 -0.27 -2.90 18.63
N GLN A 18 -1.32 -3.63 18.23
CA GLN A 18 -1.20 -5.00 17.70
C GLN A 18 -1.16 -5.07 16.17
N SER A 19 -0.98 -3.94 15.50
CA SER A 19 -0.89 -3.88 14.05
C SER A 19 0.12 -2.84 13.64
N LYS A 20 0.76 -3.08 12.50
CA LYS A 20 1.61 -2.13 11.82
C LYS A 20 1.04 -1.89 10.43
N VAL A 21 1.02 -0.63 9.99
CA VAL A 21 0.63 -0.27 8.63
C VAL A 21 1.86 0.13 7.84
N VAL A 22 1.97 -0.38 6.63
CA VAL A 22 2.98 -0.02 5.64
C VAL A 22 2.24 0.46 4.41
N LEU A 23 2.58 1.65 3.91
CA LEU A 23 2.03 2.20 2.68
C LEU A 23 3.10 2.17 1.60
N VAL A 24 2.81 1.55 0.47
CA VAL A 24 3.76 1.41 -0.63
C VAL A 24 3.22 2.17 -1.84
N LEU A 25 3.96 3.19 -2.28
CA LEU A 25 3.59 4.07 -3.39
C LEU A 25 4.31 3.66 -4.68
N CYS A 26 3.60 3.65 -5.80
CA CYS A 26 4.22 3.45 -7.11
C CYS A 26 4.90 4.75 -7.56
N GLY A 27 6.23 4.74 -7.63
CA GLY A 27 7.09 5.81 -8.10
C GLY A 27 7.50 5.69 -9.57
N GLY A 28 7.05 4.65 -10.27
CA GLY A 28 7.33 4.42 -11.70
C GLY A 28 6.67 5.44 -12.63
N TYR A 29 5.65 6.17 -12.17
CA TYR A 29 4.89 7.12 -12.97
C TYR A 29 4.82 8.49 -12.30
N ARG A 30 5.05 9.55 -13.08
CA ARG A 30 5.07 10.92 -12.56
C ARG A 30 3.67 11.51 -12.35
N GLY A 31 2.77 11.29 -13.31
CA GLY A 31 1.40 11.82 -13.32
C GLY A 31 0.65 11.71 -11.97
N PRO A 32 0.64 10.54 -11.30
CA PRO A 32 0.01 10.40 -9.98
C PRO A 32 0.44 11.43 -8.92
N PHE A 33 1.71 11.87 -8.93
CA PHE A 33 2.27 12.85 -7.98
C PHE A 33 1.98 14.30 -8.39
N GLU A 34 1.74 14.56 -9.67
CA GLU A 34 1.35 15.90 -10.16
C GLU A 34 -0.14 16.19 -9.87
N GLY A 35 -0.93 15.15 -9.56
CA GLY A 35 -2.34 15.21 -9.17
C GLY A 35 -2.60 14.98 -7.68
N GLU A 36 -3.87 14.83 -7.30
CA GLU A 36 -4.31 14.58 -5.91
C GLU A 36 -4.23 13.09 -5.52
N ARG A 37 -4.00 12.18 -6.47
CA ARG A 37 -4.10 10.73 -6.24
C ARG A 37 -3.18 10.25 -5.12
N ILE A 38 -1.88 10.50 -5.21
CA ILE A 38 -0.93 10.06 -4.18
C ILE A 38 -1.18 10.75 -2.83
N ARG A 39 -1.53 12.03 -2.83
CA ARG A 39 -1.88 12.78 -1.61
C ARG A 39 -3.07 12.15 -0.89
N ARG A 40 -4.14 11.83 -1.64
CA ARG A 40 -5.33 11.16 -1.12
C ARG A 40 -4.99 9.77 -0.59
N THR A 41 -4.17 9.01 -1.31
CA THR A 41 -3.67 7.69 -0.89
C THR A 41 -2.93 7.76 0.44
N VAL A 42 -2.05 8.74 0.62
CA VAL A 42 -1.31 8.94 1.89
C VAL A 42 -2.26 9.30 3.03
N ARG A 43 -3.19 10.24 2.83
CA ARG A 43 -4.20 10.60 3.84
C ARG A 43 -5.05 9.38 4.24
N ARG A 44 -5.48 8.57 3.27
CA ARG A 44 -6.23 7.34 3.51
C ARG A 44 -5.40 6.30 4.26
N GLY A 45 -4.12 6.14 3.92
CA GLY A 45 -3.20 5.25 4.65
C GLY A 45 -3.06 5.64 6.13
N VAL A 46 -2.91 6.94 6.42
CA VAL A 46 -2.88 7.45 7.80
C VAL A 46 -4.20 7.19 8.53
N ARG A 47 -5.34 7.47 7.89
CA ARG A 47 -6.67 7.17 8.45
C ARG A 47 -6.87 5.69 8.78
N ILE A 48 -6.34 4.79 7.95
CA ILE A 48 -6.37 3.34 8.20
C ILE A 48 -5.49 2.97 9.40
N ALA A 49 -4.28 3.55 9.50
CA ALA A 49 -3.42 3.35 10.67
C ALA A 49 -4.09 3.84 11.95
N ASP A 50 -4.72 5.02 11.92
CA ASP A 50 -5.50 5.56 13.04
C ASP A 50 -6.66 4.63 13.42
N ALA A 51 -7.40 4.12 12.43
CA ALA A 51 -8.51 3.18 12.65
C ALA A 51 -8.07 1.82 13.22
N LEU A 52 -6.80 1.46 13.04
CA LEU A 52 -6.18 0.26 13.61
C LEU A 52 -5.45 0.53 14.92
N ASP A 53 -5.53 1.75 15.48
CA ASP A 53 -4.77 2.19 16.65
C ASP A 53 -3.24 1.88 16.50
N SER A 54 -2.72 2.05 15.28
CA SER A 54 -1.31 1.87 14.90
C SER A 54 -0.54 3.21 14.95
N SER A 55 0.79 3.14 14.96
CA SER A 55 1.61 4.30 14.59
C SER A 55 1.32 4.73 13.14
N PRO A 56 1.64 5.98 12.75
CA PRO A 56 1.61 6.39 11.35
C PRO A 56 2.31 5.37 10.43
N PRO A 57 1.82 5.18 9.19
CA PRO A 57 2.38 4.18 8.30
C PRO A 57 3.86 4.38 8.03
N ASP A 58 4.59 3.28 7.93
CA ASP A 58 5.88 3.30 7.24
C ASP A 58 5.62 3.46 5.76
N VAL A 59 6.07 4.57 5.17
CA VAL A 59 5.85 4.83 3.74
C VAL A 59 7.06 4.39 2.94
N TRP A 60 6.81 3.60 1.91
CA TRP A 60 7.78 3.14 0.93
C TRP A 60 7.38 3.64 -0.45
N ILE A 61 8.36 3.83 -1.33
CA ILE A 61 8.16 4.15 -2.74
C ILE A 61 8.94 3.15 -3.57
N TYR A 62 8.36 2.66 -4.67
CA TYR A 62 9.07 1.79 -5.60
C TYR A 62 9.10 2.38 -7.02
N GLY A 63 10.30 2.50 -7.57
CA GLY A 63 10.59 2.71 -8.98
C GLY A 63 11.46 1.55 -9.44
N ALA A 64 12.62 1.85 -10.04
CA ALA A 64 13.62 0.84 -10.37
C ALA A 64 14.08 0.05 -9.11
N ASP A 65 14.12 0.75 -7.96
CA ASP A 65 14.40 0.21 -6.64
C ASP A 65 13.25 0.53 -5.66
N CYS A 66 13.28 -0.04 -4.46
CA CYS A 66 12.27 0.21 -3.42
C CYS A 66 12.92 0.84 -2.17
N HIS A 67 12.45 2.03 -1.81
CA HIS A 67 13.04 2.85 -0.75
C HIS A 67 12.02 3.21 0.31
N ARG A 68 12.45 3.23 1.57
CA ARG A 68 11.67 3.79 2.67
C ARG A 68 11.78 5.30 2.66
N LEU A 69 10.66 6.00 2.64
CA LEU A 69 10.59 7.45 2.78
C LEU A 69 10.72 7.86 4.26
N PRO A 70 11.05 9.13 4.55
CA PRO A 70 11.08 9.61 5.92
C PRO A 70 9.77 9.36 6.66
N ALA A 71 9.85 9.08 7.96
CA ALA A 71 8.65 8.81 8.76
C ALA A 71 7.73 10.02 8.86
N ILE A 72 6.42 9.79 8.80
CA ILE A 72 5.40 10.80 9.09
C ILE A 72 5.43 11.10 10.59
N LYS A 73 5.82 12.32 10.99
CA LYS A 73 5.78 12.74 12.39
C LYS A 73 4.33 13.06 12.79
N SER A 74 4.02 12.85 14.07
CA SER A 74 2.69 13.17 14.58
C SER A 74 2.38 14.66 14.39
N GLY A 75 1.19 14.97 13.86
CA GLY A 75 0.77 16.34 13.56
C GLY A 75 1.41 16.99 12.33
N SER A 76 2.28 16.30 11.57
CA SER A 76 3.00 16.88 10.43
C SER A 76 2.59 16.32 9.07
N LEU A 77 1.40 15.72 8.95
CA LEU A 77 0.98 15.01 7.73
C LEU A 77 1.01 15.92 6.49
N GLU A 78 0.47 17.14 6.59
CA GLU A 78 0.38 18.04 5.44
C GLU A 78 1.75 18.51 4.95
N ALA A 79 2.66 18.82 5.88
CA ALA A 79 4.04 19.16 5.55
C ALA A 79 4.75 17.96 4.89
N TRP A 80 4.54 16.75 5.44
CA TRP A 80 5.09 15.53 4.86
C TRP A 80 4.56 15.27 3.44
N ILE A 81 3.26 15.48 3.21
CA ILE A 81 2.65 15.33 1.89
C ILE A 81 3.25 16.33 0.89
N ALA A 82 3.43 17.59 1.29
CA ALA A 82 4.04 18.61 0.45
C ALA A 82 5.49 18.25 0.05
N ASP A 83 6.21 17.57 0.94
CA ASP A 83 7.60 17.18 0.71
C ASP A 83 7.76 15.88 -0.09
N TRP A 84 6.87 14.90 0.13
CA TRP A 84 7.10 13.50 -0.27
C TRP A 84 5.99 12.88 -1.13
N SER A 85 4.93 13.62 -1.47
CA SER A 85 3.75 13.06 -2.16
C SER A 85 3.16 13.96 -3.24
N VAL A 86 3.88 15.02 -3.60
CA VAL A 86 3.49 15.97 -4.65
C VAL A 86 4.70 16.24 -5.52
N LEU A 87 4.45 16.45 -6.81
CA LEU A 87 5.43 17.04 -7.71
C LEU A 87 4.79 18.21 -8.44
N ALA A 88 5.60 19.23 -8.73
CA ALA A 88 5.16 20.31 -9.60
C ALA A 88 4.84 19.74 -10.99
N LYS A 89 3.74 20.21 -11.59
CA LYS A 89 3.39 19.87 -12.97
C LYS A 89 4.53 20.24 -13.90
N THR A 90 4.91 19.29 -14.75
CA THR A 90 5.92 19.55 -15.79
C THR A 90 5.30 20.48 -16.85
N PRO A 91 5.91 21.64 -17.15
CA PRO A 91 5.43 22.51 -18.22
C PRO A 91 5.48 21.78 -19.57
N VAL A 92 4.46 21.99 -20.42
CA VAL A 92 4.41 21.43 -21.78
C VAL A 92 5.52 22.01 -22.66
N PHE A 93 5.83 23.31 -22.45
CA PHE A 93 6.92 24.01 -23.11
C PHE A 93 7.81 24.62 -22.02
N GLY A 94 8.92 23.95 -21.69
CA GLY A 94 9.91 24.50 -20.75
C GLY A 94 10.74 23.44 -20.02
N THR A 95 11.81 23.89 -19.38
CA THR A 95 12.65 23.05 -18.52
C THR A 95 12.09 23.00 -17.10
N SER A 96 11.91 21.81 -16.55
CA SER A 96 11.49 21.62 -15.16
C SER A 96 12.53 22.22 -14.20
N LYS A 97 12.10 23.03 -13.22
CA LYS A 97 13.02 23.70 -12.29
C LYS A 97 13.69 22.65 -11.38
N LYS A 98 15.03 22.71 -11.28
CA LYS A 98 15.85 21.82 -10.43
C LYS A 98 15.65 21.99 -8.91
N ASN A 99 14.83 22.95 -8.47
CA ASN A 99 14.64 23.29 -7.05
C ASN A 99 13.27 22.82 -6.53
N GLY A 100 12.95 21.55 -6.75
CA GLY A 100 11.71 20.95 -6.26
C GLY A 100 11.76 20.61 -4.76
N ASN A 101 10.67 20.06 -4.24
CA ASN A 101 10.59 19.51 -2.91
C ASN A 101 11.58 18.33 -2.70
N PRO A 102 11.75 17.79 -1.48
CA PRO A 102 12.64 16.65 -1.24
C PRO A 102 12.43 15.47 -2.21
N LEU A 103 11.18 15.07 -2.49
CA LEU A 103 10.91 13.99 -3.46
C LEU A 103 11.50 14.27 -4.86
N ALA A 104 11.29 15.48 -5.39
CA ALA A 104 11.81 15.86 -6.69
C ALA A 104 13.35 15.83 -6.73
N ARG A 105 14.02 16.17 -5.61
CA ARG A 105 15.47 16.17 -5.51
C ARG A 105 16.05 14.76 -5.36
N SER A 106 15.33 13.84 -4.74
CA SER A 106 15.73 12.43 -4.57
C SER A 106 15.21 11.51 -5.67
N ALA A 107 14.60 12.04 -6.74
CA ALA A 107 13.98 11.22 -7.78
C ALA A 107 14.98 10.28 -8.48
N GLU A 108 16.21 10.74 -8.71
CA GLU A 108 17.26 9.90 -9.29
C GLU A 108 17.74 8.81 -8.32
N GLU A 109 17.99 9.19 -7.06
CA GLU A 109 18.40 8.29 -5.98
C GLU A 109 17.39 7.17 -5.77
N TYR A 110 16.10 7.48 -5.82
CA TYR A 110 15.03 6.50 -5.63
C TYR A 110 14.62 5.77 -6.92
N GLY A 111 15.32 6.02 -8.03
CA GLY A 111 15.01 5.41 -9.32
C GLY A 111 13.59 5.70 -9.82
N LEU A 112 13.03 6.87 -9.48
CA LEU A 112 11.67 7.24 -9.86
C LEU A 112 11.57 7.46 -11.37
N PHE A 113 10.40 7.16 -11.92
CA PHE A 113 10.07 7.34 -13.34
C PHE A 113 10.92 6.53 -14.32
N LYS A 114 11.64 5.51 -13.83
CA LYS A 114 12.45 4.58 -14.63
C LYS A 114 11.80 3.20 -14.76
N GLY A 115 10.48 3.13 -14.60
CA GLY A 115 9.74 1.86 -14.44
C GLY A 115 9.82 1.35 -13.00
N GLY A 116 9.12 0.26 -12.68
CA GLY A 116 9.26 -0.39 -11.38
C GLY A 116 8.68 -1.79 -11.31
N SER A 117 9.24 -2.61 -10.42
CA SER A 117 8.87 -4.02 -10.26
C SER A 117 8.12 -4.24 -8.94
N VAL A 118 6.86 -4.67 -9.06
CA VAL A 118 5.99 -5.00 -7.92
C VAL A 118 6.57 -6.20 -7.15
N ALA A 119 7.01 -7.24 -7.86
CA ALA A 119 7.61 -8.42 -7.26
C ALA A 119 8.90 -8.09 -6.49
N SER A 120 9.75 -7.22 -7.05
CA SER A 120 11.00 -6.81 -6.38
C SER A 120 10.73 -5.99 -5.12
N ALA A 121 9.78 -5.06 -5.17
CA ALA A 121 9.35 -4.30 -3.99
C ALA A 121 8.72 -5.23 -2.93
N MET A 122 7.87 -6.19 -3.33
CA MET A 122 7.32 -7.20 -2.42
C MET A 122 8.42 -8.02 -1.74
N LYS A 123 9.46 -8.43 -2.47
CA LYS A 123 10.60 -9.18 -1.90
C LYS A 123 11.32 -8.37 -0.82
N ILE A 124 11.58 -7.07 -1.07
CA ILE A 124 12.23 -6.17 -0.12
C ILE A 124 11.36 -6.02 1.14
N LEU A 125 10.09 -5.68 0.97
CA LEU A 125 9.15 -5.50 2.08
C LEU A 125 8.92 -6.78 2.88
N ARG A 126 8.82 -7.93 2.22
CA ARG A 126 8.74 -9.24 2.89
C ARG A 126 9.95 -9.46 3.78
N THR A 127 11.14 -9.19 3.27
CA THR A 127 12.39 -9.37 4.03
C THR A 127 12.47 -8.42 5.22
N GLU A 128 12.07 -7.16 5.05
CA GLU A 128 12.04 -6.16 6.12
C GLU A 128 11.07 -6.55 7.26
N TYR A 129 9.89 -7.07 6.92
CA TYR A 129 8.81 -7.25 7.90
C TYR A 129 8.49 -8.70 8.28
N GLU A 130 9.17 -9.71 7.73
CA GLU A 130 8.84 -11.12 8.03
C GLU A 130 9.08 -11.51 9.50
N SER A 131 9.94 -10.78 10.20
CA SER A 131 10.25 -10.97 11.62
C SER A 131 9.36 -10.13 12.56
N SER A 132 8.40 -9.38 12.01
CA SER A 132 7.54 -8.51 12.80
C SER A 132 6.80 -9.28 13.89
N ARG A 133 6.81 -8.72 15.11
CA ARG A 133 6.11 -9.28 16.27
C ARG A 133 4.59 -9.06 16.21
N VAL A 134 4.15 -8.13 15.37
CA VAL A 134 2.73 -7.81 15.15
C VAL A 134 2.35 -8.06 13.68
N PRO A 135 1.10 -8.42 13.39
CA PRO A 135 0.54 -8.37 12.04
C PRO A 135 0.83 -7.04 11.33
N VAL A 136 1.22 -7.11 10.06
CA VAL A 136 1.56 -5.98 9.20
C VAL A 136 0.57 -5.93 8.05
N LEU A 137 -0.19 -4.84 7.96
CA LEU A 137 -1.02 -4.52 6.80
C LEU A 137 -0.19 -3.71 5.81
N VAL A 138 0.10 -4.29 4.65
CA VAL A 138 0.77 -3.62 3.54
C VAL A 138 -0.30 -3.11 2.57
N LEU A 139 -0.50 -1.80 2.54
CA LEU A 139 -1.32 -1.10 1.56
C LEU A 139 -0.45 -0.85 0.32
N PHE A 140 -0.59 -1.70 -0.69
CA PHE A 140 0.30 -1.72 -1.85
C PHE A 140 -0.37 -1.08 -3.06
N HIS A 141 0.01 0.15 -3.38
CA HIS A 141 -0.52 0.86 -4.55
C HIS A 141 0.21 0.45 -5.83
N VAL A 142 -0.54 -0.01 -6.82
CA VAL A 142 -0.02 -0.54 -8.08
C VAL A 142 -0.64 0.20 -9.26
N GLU A 143 0.21 0.68 -10.16
CA GLU A 143 -0.20 1.34 -11.41
C GLU A 143 -0.22 0.39 -12.61
N SER A 144 0.66 -0.62 -12.62
CA SER A 144 0.73 -1.63 -13.68
C SER A 144 1.22 -2.97 -13.12
N MET A 145 0.75 -4.05 -13.75
CA MET A 145 1.12 -5.45 -13.48
C MET A 145 1.73 -6.13 -14.72
N GLU A 146 2.05 -5.37 -15.77
CA GLU A 146 2.61 -5.91 -17.01
C GLU A 146 3.90 -6.68 -16.74
N GLY A 147 3.93 -7.97 -17.09
CA GLY A 147 5.09 -8.84 -16.90
C GLY A 147 5.37 -9.30 -15.46
N GLU A 148 4.56 -8.90 -14.48
CA GLU A 148 4.84 -9.11 -13.05
C GLU A 148 4.13 -10.35 -12.45
N ASP A 149 3.19 -10.96 -13.17
CA ASP A 149 2.29 -12.01 -12.68
C ASP A 149 3.01 -13.16 -11.93
N SER A 150 4.02 -13.76 -12.55
CA SER A 150 4.75 -14.90 -11.98
C SER A 150 5.60 -14.50 -10.77
N GLY A 151 6.22 -13.33 -10.82
CA GLY A 151 7.01 -12.77 -9.73
C GLY A 151 6.15 -12.47 -8.50
N VAL A 152 4.99 -11.84 -8.71
CA VAL A 152 4.04 -11.51 -7.65
C VAL A 152 3.43 -12.78 -7.06
N ALA A 153 3.00 -13.75 -7.88
CA ALA A 153 2.50 -15.04 -7.39
C ALA A 153 3.53 -15.74 -6.48
N ARG A 154 4.80 -15.74 -6.89
CA ARG A 154 5.90 -16.33 -6.11
C ARG A 154 6.13 -15.61 -4.78
N GLU A 155 6.10 -14.28 -4.75
CA GLU A 155 6.28 -13.54 -3.50
C GLU A 155 5.06 -13.63 -2.57
N LEU A 156 3.84 -13.77 -3.11
CA LEU A 156 2.64 -14.11 -2.32
C LEU A 156 2.80 -15.47 -1.63
N GLU A 157 3.23 -16.49 -2.36
CA GLU A 157 3.50 -17.82 -1.80
C GLU A 157 4.56 -17.77 -0.69
N LYS A 158 5.69 -17.09 -0.92
CA LYS A 158 6.75 -16.94 0.11
C LYS A 158 6.31 -16.13 1.33
N ALA A 159 5.38 -15.20 1.15
CA ALA A 159 4.82 -14.43 2.26
C ALA A 159 3.76 -15.22 3.03
N SER A 160 3.30 -16.36 2.52
CA SER A 160 2.35 -17.22 3.24
C SER A 160 2.93 -17.65 4.60
N GLY A 161 2.10 -17.59 5.64
CA GLY A 161 2.48 -17.89 7.02
C GLY A 161 3.34 -16.81 7.72
N LYS A 162 3.77 -15.76 7.00
CA LYS A 162 4.50 -14.60 7.55
C LYS A 162 3.52 -13.57 8.14
N PRO A 163 3.96 -12.63 8.99
CA PRO A 163 3.08 -11.63 9.59
C PRO A 163 2.69 -10.50 8.61
N LEU A 164 2.74 -10.70 7.29
CA LEU A 164 2.38 -9.70 6.30
C LEU A 164 1.05 -10.05 5.64
N PHE A 165 0.17 -9.06 5.50
CA PHE A 165 -1.03 -9.12 4.70
C PHE A 165 -0.96 -8.07 3.58
N TRP A 166 -1.06 -8.51 2.34
CA TRP A 166 -1.00 -7.66 1.16
C TRP A 166 -2.38 -7.18 0.77
N GLN A 167 -2.64 -5.88 0.92
CA GLN A 167 -3.82 -5.24 0.38
C GLN A 167 -3.42 -4.45 -0.86
N PHE A 168 -3.62 -5.04 -2.04
CA PHE A 168 -3.34 -4.36 -3.30
C PHE A 168 -4.42 -3.35 -3.63
N LEU A 169 -3.97 -2.17 -4.06
CA LEU A 169 -4.76 -0.99 -4.38
C LEU A 169 -4.41 -0.62 -5.82
N ALA A 170 -5.21 -1.04 -6.78
CA ALA A 170 -4.87 -0.89 -8.18
C ALA A 170 -6.12 -0.73 -9.03
N GLN A 171 -6.09 0.12 -10.03
CA GLN A 171 -7.14 0.20 -11.04
C GLN A 171 -6.62 -0.48 -12.32
N LEU A 172 -6.68 -1.81 -12.33
CA LEU A 172 -6.18 -2.61 -13.45
C LEU A 172 -7.26 -2.82 -14.51
N ASP A 173 -6.84 -2.87 -15.76
CA ASP A 173 -7.69 -3.15 -16.91
C ASP A 173 -8.29 -4.57 -16.83
N GLU A 174 -9.58 -4.68 -17.11
CA GLU A 174 -10.29 -5.97 -17.17
C GLU A 174 -9.94 -6.75 -18.44
N MET A 175 -9.49 -6.08 -19.51
CA MET A 175 -9.10 -6.73 -20.76
C MET A 175 -7.73 -7.40 -20.69
N HIS A 176 -6.89 -7.03 -19.72
CA HIS A 176 -5.57 -7.61 -19.47
C HIS A 176 -5.48 -8.12 -18.03
N PRO A 177 -6.21 -9.21 -17.70
CA PRO A 177 -6.34 -9.67 -16.32
C PRO A 177 -4.98 -10.12 -15.76
N SER A 178 -4.59 -9.49 -14.65
CA SER A 178 -3.37 -9.84 -13.91
C SER A 178 -3.63 -10.96 -12.90
N VAL A 179 -2.56 -11.43 -12.26
CA VAL A 179 -2.62 -12.30 -11.08
C VAL A 179 -3.50 -11.73 -9.96
N LEU A 180 -3.61 -10.39 -9.84
CA LEU A 180 -4.44 -9.75 -8.83
C LEU A 180 -5.95 -9.86 -9.14
N ASN A 181 -6.31 -9.85 -10.42
CA ASN A 181 -7.69 -10.09 -10.87
C ASN A 181 -8.08 -11.57 -10.67
N ARG A 182 -7.10 -12.47 -10.62
CA ARG A 182 -7.28 -13.94 -10.57
C ARG A 182 -6.87 -14.54 -9.22
N LEU A 183 -6.90 -13.77 -8.14
CA LEU A 183 -6.45 -14.25 -6.82
C LEU A 183 -7.17 -15.52 -6.34
N ASP A 184 -8.43 -15.73 -6.74
CA ASP A 184 -9.15 -16.95 -6.37
C ASP A 184 -8.63 -18.19 -7.11
N ASP A 185 -8.18 -18.05 -8.37
CA ASP A 185 -7.56 -19.15 -9.11
C ASP A 185 -6.16 -19.44 -8.57
N VAL A 186 -5.40 -18.39 -8.24
CA VAL A 186 -4.11 -18.50 -7.55
C VAL A 186 -4.28 -19.27 -6.23
N ARG A 187 -5.34 -19.00 -5.47
CA ARG A 187 -5.65 -19.72 -4.22
C ARG A 187 -6.10 -21.15 -4.45
N ARG A 188 -6.77 -21.45 -5.57
CA ARG A 188 -7.09 -22.84 -5.94
C ARG A 188 -5.82 -23.65 -6.22
N GLU A 189 -4.84 -23.06 -6.89
CA GLU A 189 -3.55 -23.70 -7.19
C GLU A 189 -2.60 -23.74 -5.97
N ARG A 190 -2.68 -22.71 -5.11
CA ARG A 190 -1.85 -22.54 -3.91
C ARG A 190 -2.72 -22.14 -2.70
N PRO A 191 -3.40 -23.10 -2.05
CA PRO A 191 -4.31 -22.82 -0.92
C PRO A 191 -3.65 -22.20 0.31
N SER A 192 -2.31 -22.25 0.41
CA SER A 192 -1.55 -21.59 1.47
C SER A 192 -1.63 -20.05 1.38
N ILE A 193 -1.93 -19.48 0.21
CA ILE A 193 -1.97 -18.02 0.00
C ILE A 193 -3.28 -17.43 0.59
N THR A 194 -3.23 -17.10 1.87
CA THR A 194 -4.39 -16.56 2.63
C THR A 194 -4.23 -15.09 2.99
N ASN A 195 -3.05 -14.53 2.76
CA ASN A 195 -2.62 -13.24 3.30
C ASN A 195 -2.63 -12.12 2.24
N THR A 196 -3.60 -12.13 1.33
CA THR A 196 -3.71 -11.13 0.27
C THR A 196 -5.16 -10.76 -0.01
N HIS A 197 -5.40 -9.55 -0.47
CA HIS A 197 -6.68 -9.07 -0.99
C HIS A 197 -6.44 -7.98 -2.03
N TYR A 198 -7.31 -7.90 -3.03
CA TYR A 198 -7.27 -6.90 -4.10
C TYR A 198 -8.49 -5.99 -4.01
N ASN A 199 -8.28 -4.68 -4.11
CA ASN A 199 -9.33 -3.68 -4.15
C ASN A 199 -9.10 -2.71 -5.32
N ASN A 200 -10.08 -2.65 -6.23
CA ASN A 200 -10.06 -1.80 -7.43
C ASN A 200 -10.73 -0.43 -7.25
N SER A 201 -11.32 -0.17 -6.10
CA SER A 201 -12.07 1.05 -5.78
C SER A 201 -11.26 2.10 -5.01
N TRP A 202 -9.98 1.81 -4.72
CA TRP A 202 -9.17 2.64 -3.82
C TRP A 202 -9.07 4.09 -4.24
N ASP A 203 -8.96 4.41 -5.53
CA ASP A 203 -8.76 5.77 -6.02
C ASP A 203 -10.02 6.51 -6.46
N MET A 204 -11.20 5.91 -6.24
CA MET A 204 -12.46 6.57 -6.60
C MET A 204 -12.64 7.86 -5.79
N ASP A 205 -12.92 8.94 -6.51
CA ASP A 205 -13.36 10.19 -5.91
C ASP A 205 -14.81 10.04 -5.49
N THR A 206 -15.05 10.05 -4.18
CA THR A 206 -16.36 9.73 -3.61
C THR A 206 -16.68 10.63 -2.43
N SER A 207 -17.97 10.68 -2.08
CA SER A 207 -18.42 11.40 -0.90
C SER A 207 -17.76 10.87 0.38
N VAL A 208 -17.63 11.71 1.40
CA VAL A 208 -16.99 11.37 2.69
C VAL A 208 -17.61 10.11 3.34
N GLY A 209 -18.93 9.93 3.21
CA GLY A 209 -19.62 8.74 3.72
C GLY A 209 -19.19 7.46 3.02
N MET A 210 -19.06 7.51 1.69
CA MET A 210 -18.61 6.37 0.89
C MET A 210 -17.12 6.08 1.12
N ASP A 211 -16.27 7.11 1.24
CA ASP A 211 -14.84 6.96 1.55
C ASP A 211 -14.61 6.17 2.86
N THR A 212 -15.44 6.45 3.89
CA THR A 212 -15.39 5.73 5.17
C THR A 212 -15.78 4.25 5.01
N PHE A 213 -16.82 3.98 4.21
CA PHE A 213 -17.26 2.60 3.94
C PHE A 213 -16.20 1.81 3.16
N MET A 214 -15.57 2.42 2.16
CA MET A 214 -14.46 1.80 1.42
C MET A 214 -13.29 1.48 2.36
N GLN A 215 -12.92 2.41 3.25
CA GLN A 215 -11.87 2.16 4.27
C GLN A 215 -12.16 0.95 5.12
N TYR A 216 -13.42 0.76 5.53
CA TYR A 216 -13.82 -0.44 6.25
C TYR A 216 -13.68 -1.72 5.39
N GLY A 217 -14.10 -1.67 4.13
CA GLY A 217 -13.93 -2.78 3.18
C GLY A 217 -12.47 -3.21 3.01
N MET A 218 -11.52 -2.30 3.20
CA MET A 218 -10.08 -2.53 3.06
C MET A 218 -9.44 -3.10 4.32
N ILE A 219 -9.97 -2.75 5.49
CA ILE A 219 -9.50 -3.27 6.78
C ILE A 219 -10.07 -4.66 7.06
N LYS A 220 -11.30 -4.95 6.63
CA LYS A 220 -12.03 -6.18 6.99
C LYS A 220 -11.29 -7.48 6.61
N PRO A 221 -10.74 -7.67 5.39
CA PRO A 221 -9.99 -8.87 5.02
C PRO A 221 -8.76 -9.07 5.93
N TYR A 222 -8.00 -8.01 6.14
CA TYR A 222 -6.86 -8.00 7.05
C TYR A 222 -7.26 -8.37 8.48
N ALA A 223 -8.30 -7.74 9.02
CA ALA A 223 -8.72 -7.97 10.39
C ALA A 223 -9.27 -9.39 10.61
N ARG A 224 -9.85 -10.02 9.57
CA ARG A 224 -10.23 -11.44 9.58
C ARG A 224 -8.98 -12.32 9.63
N TRP A 225 -8.07 -12.12 8.68
CA TRP A 225 -6.80 -12.87 8.60
C TRP A 225 -5.96 -12.75 9.89
N ALA A 226 -5.83 -11.55 10.44
CA ALA A 226 -5.05 -11.30 11.65
C ALA A 226 -5.65 -11.96 12.91
N ARG A 227 -6.95 -12.29 12.89
CA ARG A 227 -7.66 -12.98 13.97
C ARG A 227 -7.71 -14.49 13.81
N GLU A 228 -7.48 -15.01 12.61
CA GLU A 228 -7.43 -16.45 12.43
C GLU A 228 -6.36 -17.00 13.36
N PRO A 229 -6.68 -18.01 14.20
CA PRO A 229 -5.67 -18.72 14.95
C PRO A 229 -4.69 -19.20 13.90
N ARG A 230 -3.48 -18.63 13.87
CA ARG A 230 -2.40 -19.08 12.98
C ARG A 230 -2.19 -20.54 13.36
N ARG A 231 -2.89 -21.45 12.67
CA ARG A 231 -2.92 -22.87 13.00
C ARG A 231 -1.47 -23.32 12.99
N ARG A 232 -0.96 -23.52 14.20
CA ARG A 232 0.35 -24.06 14.57
C ARG A 232 1.45 -23.75 13.54
N ARG A 233 2.26 -22.75 13.87
CA ARG A 233 3.71 -22.94 13.81
C ARG A 233 3.98 -24.29 14.49
N LEU A 234 4.23 -25.33 13.71
CA LEU A 234 4.89 -26.61 14.05
C LEU A 234 4.70 -27.54 12.84
N GLY A 235 5.83 -27.75 12.17
CA GLY A 235 6.07 -28.47 10.92
C GLY A 235 7.45 -28.03 10.50
#